data_AF-A0AAD3NIY0-F1
#
_entry.id   AF-A0AAD3NIY0-F1
#
_cell.length_a   1.000
_cell.length_b   1.000
_cell.length_c   1.000
_cell.angle_alpha   90.00
_cell.angle_beta   90.00
_cell.angle_gamma   90.00
#
_symmetry.space_group_name_H-M   'P 1'
#
loop_
_entity.id
_entity.type
_entity.pdbx_description
1 polymer ?
#
loop_
_entity_poly.entity_id
_entity_poly.type
_entity_poly.pdbx_seq_one_letter_code
_entity_poly.pdbx_strand_id
1 'polypeptide(L)'
;MSFYTLALFCLVACFLSVRCGSVTGTETQSSPQESCASCGLRAPDQSERVNVDFLEAVKRHILSRLQMRDRPNITHPIPKAAMVTALRRLHAGKVREDGRVEIPSFDGQAAFNNEVQAETSEIISFAESAGSRPPRSDAASRGMAQRQGLQKALKPGELVPQA
;
A
#
# COMPACT_ATOMS: atom_id res chain seq x y z
N MET A 1 -35.48 33.55 -36.58
CA MET A 1 -34.72 34.75 -36.15
C MET A 1 -34.21 34.64 -34.70
N SER A 2 -35.03 34.21 -33.72
CA SER A 2 -34.63 34.11 -32.29
C SER A 2 -33.46 33.14 -32.00
N PHE A 3 -33.41 31.97 -32.64
CA PHE A 3 -32.33 30.99 -32.40
C PHE A 3 -30.98 31.46 -32.96
N TYR A 4 -30.99 32.15 -34.10
CA TYR A 4 -29.77 32.72 -34.69
C TYR A 4 -29.24 33.89 -33.86
N THR A 5 -30.12 34.73 -33.31
CA THR A 5 -29.71 35.81 -32.41
C THR A 5 -29.13 35.27 -31.10
N LEU A 6 -29.70 34.20 -30.54
CA LEU A 6 -29.21 33.57 -29.31
C LEU A 6 -27.87 32.86 -29.54
N ALA A 7 -27.71 32.18 -30.68
CA ALA A 7 -26.45 31.55 -31.09
C ALA A 7 -25.34 32.59 -31.34
N LEU A 8 -25.65 33.71 -32.02
CA LEU A 8 -24.69 34.79 -32.22
C LEU A 8 -24.26 35.42 -30.88
N PHE A 9 -25.19 35.63 -29.96
CA PHE A 9 -24.87 36.16 -28.63
C PHE A 9 -23.99 35.20 -27.82
N CYS A 10 -24.29 33.90 -27.84
CA CYS A 10 -23.45 32.87 -27.22
C CYS A 10 -22.04 32.84 -27.83
N LEU A 11 -21.91 32.89 -29.16
CA LEU A 11 -20.61 32.88 -29.81
C LEU A 11 -19.79 34.12 -29.46
N VAL A 12 -20.39 35.32 -29.47
CA VAL A 12 -19.69 36.56 -29.08
C VAL A 12 -19.25 36.51 -27.60
N ALA A 13 -20.10 36.00 -26.70
CA ALA A 13 -19.75 35.82 -25.29
C ALA A 13 -18.60 34.81 -25.10
N CYS A 14 -18.60 33.70 -25.83
CA CYS A 14 -17.50 32.71 -25.83
C CYS A 14 -16.19 33.30 -26.35
N PHE A 15 -16.23 34.09 -27.43
CA PHE A 15 -15.05 34.76 -27.95
C PHE A 15 -14.49 35.81 -26.98
N LEU A 16 -15.35 36.56 -26.29
CA LEU A 16 -14.94 37.54 -25.27
C LEU A 16 -14.33 36.87 -24.03
N SER A 17 -14.89 35.74 -23.58
CA SER A 17 -14.35 35.00 -22.43
C SER A 17 -13.01 34.31 -22.73
N VAL A 18 -12.79 33.86 -23.97
CA VAL A 18 -11.48 33.35 -24.42
C VAL A 18 -10.42 34.47 -24.53
N ARG A 19 -10.83 35.72 -24.82
CA ARG A 19 -9.90 36.85 -25.00
C ARG A 19 -9.61 37.64 -23.71
N CYS A 20 -10.51 37.64 -22.72
CA CYS A 20 -10.28 38.26 -21.42
C CYS A 20 -9.44 37.40 -20.45
N GLY A 21 -9.15 36.14 -20.77
CA GLY A 21 -8.31 35.28 -19.94
C GLY A 21 -6.80 35.58 -19.97
N SER A 22 -6.35 36.61 -20.71
CA SER A 22 -4.91 36.87 -20.92
C SER A 22 -4.47 38.30 -20.62
N VAL A 23 -5.26 39.12 -19.93
CA VAL A 23 -4.81 40.47 -19.55
C VAL A 23 -5.22 40.84 -18.12
N THR A 24 -4.22 41.35 -17.39
CA THR A 24 -4.20 41.90 -16.02
C THR A 24 -3.82 40.95 -14.88
N GLY A 25 -2.59 41.14 -14.39
CA GLY A 25 -2.08 40.49 -13.19
C GLY A 25 -0.56 40.57 -12.99
N THR A 26 0.12 41.63 -13.43
CA THR A 26 1.49 41.95 -12.96
C THR A 26 1.40 42.96 -11.83
N GLU A 27 1.55 42.54 -10.58
CA GLU A 27 2.23 43.32 -9.53
C GLU A 27 2.86 42.37 -8.49
N THR A 28 4.18 42.43 -8.45
CA THR A 28 5.15 41.98 -7.46
C THR A 28 4.63 41.65 -6.05
N GLN A 29 4.72 40.37 -5.69
CA GLN A 29 5.28 39.99 -4.40
C GLN A 29 6.24 38.82 -4.61
N SER A 30 7.53 39.12 -4.41
CA SER A 30 8.58 38.16 -4.17
C SER A 30 8.26 37.35 -2.91
N SER A 31 7.53 36.25 -3.06
CA SER A 31 7.84 35.08 -2.25
C SER A 31 9.02 34.41 -2.96
N PRO A 32 10.12 34.05 -2.28
CA PRO A 32 11.00 33.06 -2.89
C PRO A 32 10.08 31.92 -3.28
N GLN A 33 10.17 31.47 -4.53
CA GLN A 33 9.70 30.15 -4.85
C GLN A 33 10.41 29.27 -3.84
N GLU A 34 9.66 28.80 -2.83
CA GLU A 34 10.06 27.78 -1.90
C GLU A 34 10.27 26.55 -2.78
N SER A 35 11.43 26.53 -3.44
CA SER A 35 11.94 25.44 -4.23
C SER A 35 12.01 24.30 -3.26
N CYS A 36 10.96 23.48 -3.26
CA CYS A 36 10.93 22.29 -2.46
C CYS A 36 12.21 21.52 -2.84
N ALA A 37 13.12 21.33 -1.90
CA ALA A 37 14.35 20.58 -2.14
C ALA A 37 14.08 19.13 -2.62
N SER A 38 12.82 18.67 -2.50
CA SER A 38 12.34 17.39 -3.04
C SER A 38 11.62 17.50 -4.40
N CYS A 39 11.17 18.68 -4.83
CA CYS A 39 10.55 18.87 -6.14
C CYS A 39 11.58 19.51 -7.07
N GLY A 40 12.44 18.71 -7.68
CA GLY A 40 13.49 19.15 -8.61
C GLY A 40 12.96 19.65 -9.97
N LEU A 41 11.91 20.46 -10.00
CA LEU A 41 11.37 21.04 -11.23
C LEU A 41 12.12 22.32 -11.56
N ARG A 42 13.13 22.21 -12.43
CA ARG A 42 13.83 23.35 -13.02
C ARG A 42 13.23 23.62 -14.41
N ALA A 43 12.48 24.72 -14.53
CA ALA A 43 11.99 25.41 -15.75
C ALA A 43 11.52 24.54 -16.94
N PRO A 44 10.21 24.55 -17.28
CA PRO A 44 9.63 23.58 -18.22
C PRO A 44 9.84 23.85 -19.71
N ASP A 45 10.45 22.89 -20.40
CA ASP A 45 10.29 22.67 -21.85
C ASP A 45 8.87 22.15 -22.17
N GLN A 46 8.43 22.17 -23.43
CA GLN A 46 7.02 21.87 -23.80
C GLN A 46 6.53 20.47 -23.37
N SER A 47 7.43 19.47 -23.29
CA SER A 47 7.14 18.15 -22.71
C SER A 47 6.90 18.22 -21.19
N GLU A 48 7.58 19.13 -20.51
CA GLU A 48 7.44 19.35 -19.08
C GLU A 48 6.13 20.08 -18.75
N ARG A 49 5.52 20.83 -19.68
CA ARG A 49 4.17 21.40 -19.49
C ARG A 49 3.09 20.32 -19.29
N VAL A 50 3.12 19.25 -20.10
CA VAL A 50 2.21 18.11 -19.92
C VAL A 50 2.46 17.41 -18.58
N ASN A 51 3.72 17.34 -18.13
CA ASN A 51 4.06 16.82 -16.82
C ASN A 51 3.55 17.72 -15.68
N VAL A 52 3.57 19.05 -15.85
CA VAL A 52 3.02 19.99 -14.87
C VAL A 52 1.50 19.84 -14.75
N ASP A 53 0.78 19.73 -15.88
CA ASP A 53 -0.68 19.52 -15.88
C ASP A 53 -1.05 18.18 -15.22
N PHE A 54 -0.29 17.12 -15.50
CA PHE A 54 -0.46 15.83 -14.84
C PHE A 54 -0.21 15.93 -13.33
N LEU A 55 0.87 16.59 -12.91
CA LEU A 55 1.17 16.80 -11.49
C LEU A 55 0.08 17.61 -10.79
N GLU A 56 -0.49 18.62 -11.46
CA GLU A 56 -1.61 19.39 -10.91
C GLU A 56 -2.87 18.54 -10.78
N ALA A 57 -3.19 17.73 -11.79
CA ALA A 57 -4.31 16.80 -11.73
C ALA A 57 -4.15 15.79 -10.58
N VAL A 58 -2.95 15.23 -10.40
CA VAL A 58 -2.66 14.32 -9.28
C VAL A 58 -2.78 15.03 -7.93
N LYS A 59 -2.28 16.26 -7.80
CA LYS A 59 -2.46 17.06 -6.57
C LYS A 59 -3.94 17.26 -6.24
N ARG A 60 -4.76 17.65 -7.23
CA ARG A 60 -6.22 17.81 -7.05
C ARG A 60 -6.90 16.49 -6.73
N HIS A 61 -6.47 15.40 -7.35
CA HIS A 61 -6.96 14.06 -7.05
C HIS A 61 -6.66 13.67 -5.60
N ILE A 62 -5.43 13.86 -5.12
CA ILE A 62 -5.06 13.59 -3.73
C ILE A 62 -5.91 14.41 -2.76
N LEU A 63 -6.05 15.73 -2.98
CA LEU A 63 -6.88 16.59 -2.13
C LEU A 63 -8.34 16.13 -2.09
N SER A 64 -8.90 15.74 -3.23
CA SER A 64 -10.26 15.17 -3.32
C SER A 64 -10.41 13.88 -2.52
N ARG A 65 -9.45 12.94 -2.64
CA ARG A 65 -9.46 11.68 -1.87
C ARG A 65 -9.30 11.90 -0.37
N LEU A 66 -8.59 12.95 0.03
CA LEU A 66 -8.45 13.39 1.42
C LEU A 66 -9.62 14.26 1.90
N GLN A 67 -10.62 14.53 1.04
CA GLN A 67 -11.76 15.41 1.33
C GLN A 67 -11.36 16.82 1.76
N MET A 68 -10.24 17.31 1.22
CA MET A 68 -9.72 18.66 1.47
C MET A 68 -9.92 19.53 0.22
N ARG A 69 -10.26 20.80 0.44
CA ARG A 69 -10.41 21.78 -0.66
C ARG A 69 -9.04 22.27 -1.15
N ASP A 70 -8.18 22.62 -0.21
CA ASP A 70 -6.85 23.13 -0.46
C ASP A 70 -5.83 22.50 0.50
N ARG A 71 -4.55 22.71 0.20
CA ARG A 71 -3.45 22.24 1.06
C ARG A 71 -3.55 22.91 2.44
N PRO A 72 -3.50 22.14 3.54
CA PRO A 72 -3.54 22.71 4.88
C PRO A 72 -2.32 23.58 5.15
N ASN A 73 -2.54 24.76 5.74
CA ASN A 73 -1.49 25.70 6.11
C ASN A 73 -0.83 25.27 7.44
N ILE A 74 0.49 25.06 7.43
CA ILE A 74 1.25 24.66 8.61
C ILE A 74 1.93 25.92 9.17
N THR A 75 1.30 26.56 10.15
CA THR A 75 1.83 27.80 10.76
C THR A 75 3.01 27.52 11.69
N HIS A 76 2.92 26.47 12.51
CA HIS A 76 3.99 26.03 13.40
C HIS A 76 4.18 24.51 13.30
N PRO A 77 5.31 24.03 12.74
CA PRO A 77 5.55 22.61 12.63
C PRO A 77 5.76 22.01 14.02
N ILE A 78 5.17 20.83 14.23
CA ILE A 78 5.40 20.05 15.44
C ILE A 78 6.89 19.65 15.48
N PRO A 79 7.59 19.79 16.62
CA PRO A 79 8.95 19.31 16.76
C PRO A 79 9.07 17.85 16.31
N LYS A 80 10.02 17.53 15.42
CA LYS A 80 10.14 16.21 14.80
C LYS A 80 10.17 15.07 15.82
N ALA A 81 10.87 15.27 16.94
CA ALA A 81 10.94 14.29 18.03
C ALA A 81 9.56 14.01 18.66
N ALA A 82 8.74 15.03 18.89
CA ALA A 82 7.40 14.87 19.43
C ALA A 82 6.49 14.13 18.44
N MET A 83 6.58 14.46 17.16
CA MET A 83 5.85 13.79 16.09
C MET A 83 6.22 12.30 15.99
N VAL A 84 7.51 11.97 15.94
CA VAL A 84 8.01 10.59 15.88
C VAL A 84 7.56 9.78 17.09
N THR A 85 7.66 10.35 18.29
CA THR A 85 7.21 9.70 19.51
C THR A 85 5.70 9.45 19.48
N ALA A 86 4.89 10.43 19.08
CA ALA A 86 3.45 10.27 18.96
C ALA A 86 3.08 9.17 17.96
N LEU A 87 3.66 9.19 16.75
CA LEU A 87 3.43 8.18 15.72
C LEU A 87 3.79 6.77 16.18
N ARG A 88 4.93 6.62 16.87
CA ARG A 88 5.36 5.34 17.45
C ARG A 88 4.39 4.82 18.50
N ARG A 89 3.90 5.69 19.40
CA ARG A 89 2.96 5.31 20.47
C ARG A 89 1.56 4.99 19.96
N LEU A 90 1.12 5.67 18.90
CA LEU A 90 -0.20 5.46 18.31
C LEU A 90 -0.24 4.27 17.33
N HIS A 91 0.90 3.61 17.09
CA HIS A 91 1.07 2.61 16.03
C HIS A 91 0.63 3.09 14.63
N ALA A 92 0.55 4.41 14.42
CA ALA A 92 0.14 5.05 13.17
C ALA A 92 1.33 5.28 12.21
N GLY A 93 2.56 5.07 12.67
CA GLY A 93 3.78 5.20 11.89
C GLY A 93 4.94 4.44 12.52
N LYS A 94 5.60 3.56 11.76
CA LYS A 94 6.86 2.92 12.15
C LYS A 94 8.02 3.79 11.67
N VAL A 95 8.75 4.37 12.61
CA VAL A 95 9.90 5.22 12.30
C VAL A 95 11.16 4.38 12.29
N ARG A 96 11.82 4.33 11.13
CA ARG A 96 13.12 3.68 10.93
C ARG A 96 14.26 4.53 11.54
N GLU A 97 15.43 3.93 11.69
CA GLU A 97 16.63 4.64 12.22
C GLU A 97 17.13 5.76 11.29
N ASP A 98 16.80 5.69 10.00
CA ASP A 98 17.08 6.73 8.99
C ASP A 98 16.13 7.95 9.08
N GLY A 99 15.19 7.95 10.04
CA GLY A 99 14.21 9.03 10.25
C GLY A 99 13.02 9.00 9.29
N ARG A 100 12.90 7.98 8.42
CA ARG A 100 11.72 7.79 7.57
C ARG A 100 10.59 7.12 8.35
N VAL A 101 9.36 7.53 8.05
CA VAL A 101 8.14 6.99 8.66
C VAL A 101 7.46 6.07 7.65
N GLU A 102 7.32 4.80 7.99
CA GLU A 102 6.53 3.79 7.29
C GLU A 102 5.13 3.71 7.92
N ILE A 103 4.09 3.41 7.14
CA ILE A 103 2.72 3.27 7.65
C ILE A 103 2.46 1.77 7.91
N PRO A 104 2.32 1.31 9.17
CA PRO A 104 2.29 -0.12 9.50
C PRO A 104 1.06 -0.88 8.98
N SER A 105 -0.04 -0.18 8.69
CA SER A 105 -1.32 -0.76 8.25
C SER A 105 -1.87 0.01 7.06
N PHE A 106 -1.05 0.18 6.03
CA PHE A 106 -1.54 0.76 4.78
C PHE A 106 -2.48 -0.26 4.12
N ASP A 107 -3.75 0.08 3.90
CA ASP A 107 -4.76 -0.84 3.34
C ASP A 107 -4.33 -1.47 1.99
N GLY A 108 -3.44 -0.80 1.24
CA GLY A 108 -2.83 -1.37 0.04
C GLY A 108 -1.95 -2.59 0.32
N GLN A 109 -1.30 -2.66 1.48
CA GLN A 109 -0.45 -3.78 1.89
C GLN A 109 -1.27 -5.01 2.32
N ALA A 110 -2.49 -4.79 2.84
CA ALA A 110 -3.44 -5.86 3.08
C ALA A 110 -4.04 -6.39 1.76
N ALA A 111 -4.29 -5.52 0.78
CA ALA A 111 -4.68 -5.94 -0.57
C ALA A 111 -3.59 -6.82 -1.20
N PHE A 112 -2.34 -6.37 -1.23
CA PHE A 112 -1.22 -7.17 -1.75
C PHE A 112 -1.10 -8.57 -1.11
N ASN A 113 -1.34 -8.70 0.20
CA ASN A 113 -1.34 -10.02 0.84
C ASN A 113 -2.55 -10.88 0.43
N ASN A 114 -3.69 -10.28 0.17
CA ASN A 114 -4.89 -10.98 -0.30
C ASN A 114 -4.73 -11.48 -1.74
N GLU A 115 -4.14 -10.67 -2.63
CA GLU A 115 -3.79 -11.12 -3.98
C GLU A 115 -2.81 -12.30 -3.94
N VAL A 116 -1.75 -12.22 -3.12
CA VAL A 116 -0.79 -13.34 -2.96
C VAL A 116 -1.49 -14.59 -2.40
N GLN A 117 -2.40 -14.43 -1.44
CA GLN A 117 -3.14 -15.57 -0.89
C GLN A 117 -4.11 -16.18 -1.91
N ALA A 118 -4.73 -15.36 -2.77
CA ALA A 118 -5.59 -15.83 -3.86
C ALA A 118 -4.80 -16.58 -4.93
N GLU A 119 -3.52 -16.24 -5.14
CA GLU A 119 -2.61 -16.95 -6.04
C GLU A 119 -2.02 -18.24 -5.42
N THR A 120 -2.08 -18.41 -4.09
CA THR A 120 -1.59 -19.62 -3.41
C THR A 120 -2.70 -20.66 -3.25
N SER A 121 -2.53 -21.81 -3.90
CA SER A 121 -3.38 -22.99 -3.66
C SER A 121 -2.72 -23.94 -2.66
N GLU A 122 -3.45 -24.33 -1.62
CA GLU A 122 -3.03 -25.38 -0.68
C GLU A 122 -3.49 -26.75 -1.20
N ILE A 123 -2.55 -27.70 -1.31
CA ILE A 123 -2.84 -29.05 -1.79
C ILE A 123 -2.73 -30.02 -0.61
N ILE A 124 -3.85 -30.66 -0.27
CA ILE A 124 -3.91 -31.68 0.77
C ILE A 124 -3.84 -33.06 0.09
N SER A 125 -2.67 -33.67 0.11
CA SER A 125 -2.49 -35.04 -0.40
C SER A 125 -2.67 -36.06 0.72
N PHE A 126 -3.59 -36.99 0.52
CA PHE A 126 -3.74 -38.16 1.39
C PHE A 126 -2.82 -39.29 0.92
N ALA A 127 -2.24 -40.03 1.86
CA ALA A 127 -1.42 -41.20 1.55
C ALA A 127 -2.29 -42.32 0.95
N GLU A 128 -1.84 -42.88 -0.17
CA GLU A 128 -2.46 -44.06 -0.76
C GLU A 128 -1.97 -45.33 -0.04
N SER A 129 -2.88 -46.16 0.45
CA SER A 129 -2.52 -47.45 1.04
C SER A 129 -2.15 -48.44 -0.06
N ALA A 130 -0.85 -48.65 -0.28
CA ALA A 130 -0.33 -49.70 -1.16
C ALA A 130 -0.60 -51.09 -0.54
N GLY A 131 -1.81 -51.62 -0.67
CA GLY A 131 -2.12 -52.87 0.04
C GLY A 131 -3.54 -53.39 -0.05
N SER A 132 -4.10 -53.54 -1.25
CA SER A 132 -5.19 -54.49 -1.47
C SER A 132 -4.88 -55.44 -2.62
N ARG A 133 -3.87 -56.30 -2.42
CA ARG A 133 -3.81 -57.57 -3.15
C ARG A 133 -4.54 -58.60 -2.26
N PRO A 134 -5.66 -59.20 -2.69
CA PRO A 134 -6.42 -60.11 -1.84
C PRO A 134 -5.58 -61.35 -1.48
N PRO A 135 -5.75 -61.91 -0.27
CA PRO A 135 -4.94 -63.03 0.20
C PRO A 135 -5.25 -64.28 -0.63
N ARG A 136 -4.23 -64.82 -1.32
CA ARG A 136 -4.27 -66.19 -1.83
C ARG A 136 -4.07 -67.13 -0.65
N SER A 137 -5.10 -67.92 -0.34
CA SER A 137 -5.01 -69.07 0.54
C SER A 137 -3.98 -70.04 -0.03
N ASP A 138 -3.02 -70.48 0.79
CA ASP A 138 -2.61 -71.88 0.90
C ASP A 138 -1.67 -72.08 2.11
N ALA A 139 -1.71 -73.30 2.61
CA ALA A 139 -1.42 -73.74 3.97
C ALA A 139 0.07 -73.93 4.33
N ALA A 140 0.26 -74.38 5.59
CA ALA A 140 1.47 -74.97 6.19
C ALA A 140 2.49 -73.93 6.74
N SER A 141 3.05 -74.03 7.95
CA SER A 141 3.03 -75.08 8.97
C SER A 141 3.54 -74.49 10.30
N ARG A 142 3.11 -75.14 11.39
CA ARG A 142 3.48 -74.92 12.79
C ARG A 142 4.99 -74.87 13.04
N GLY A 143 5.43 -74.09 14.02
CA GLY A 143 6.73 -74.34 14.67
C GLY A 143 7.32 -73.23 15.54
N MET A 144 7.27 -73.46 16.85
CA MET A 144 8.27 -73.09 17.87
C MET A 144 8.25 -71.70 18.54
N ALA A 145 8.15 -71.80 19.87
CA ALA A 145 8.35 -70.77 20.87
C ALA A 145 9.82 -70.35 20.99
N GLN A 146 10.06 -69.12 21.47
CA GLN A 146 11.14 -68.86 22.43
C GLN A 146 10.78 -67.62 23.27
N ARG A 147 10.94 -67.79 24.58
CA ARG A 147 10.66 -66.86 25.68
C ARG A 147 11.70 -65.74 25.81
N GLN A 148 11.20 -64.62 26.34
CA GLN A 148 11.78 -63.74 27.39
C GLN A 148 12.97 -62.80 27.11
N GLY A 149 12.81 -61.61 27.69
CA GLY A 149 13.85 -60.68 28.13
C GLY A 149 13.67 -59.31 27.49
N LEU A 150 13.67 -58.17 28.16
CA LEU A 150 13.80 -57.81 29.56
C LEU A 150 13.42 -56.31 29.63
N GLN A 151 12.75 -55.92 30.70
CA GLN A 151 12.31 -54.55 30.97
C GLN A 151 13.46 -53.53 30.94
N LYS A 152 13.18 -52.27 30.55
CA LYS A 152 13.55 -51.14 31.39
C LYS A 152 12.75 -49.87 31.09
N ALA A 153 12.09 -49.41 32.16
CA ALA A 153 11.45 -48.11 32.32
C ALA A 153 12.47 -47.02 32.74
N LEU A 154 11.93 -45.80 32.97
CA LEU A 154 12.51 -44.50 33.39
C LEU A 154 12.92 -43.56 32.25
N LYS A 155 12.53 -42.28 32.19
CA LYS A 155 11.55 -41.43 32.91
C LYS A 155 11.47 -40.09 32.13
N PRO A 156 10.37 -39.31 32.18
CA PRO A 156 10.35 -37.94 31.65
C PRO A 156 10.82 -36.94 32.72
N GLY A 157 11.65 -35.98 32.33
CA GLY A 157 11.98 -34.79 33.11
C GLY A 157 12.46 -33.71 32.14
N GLU A 158 12.44 -32.43 32.44
CA GLU A 158 11.71 -31.60 33.40
C GLU A 158 11.89 -30.17 32.85
N LEU A 159 11.03 -29.25 33.28
CA LEU A 159 10.94 -27.84 32.91
C LEU A 159 12.30 -27.12 32.72
N VAL A 160 12.37 -26.26 31.71
CA VAL A 160 13.28 -25.11 31.67
C VAL A 160 12.45 -23.83 31.73
N PRO A 161 12.64 -22.93 32.71
CA PRO A 161 12.14 -21.57 32.64
C PRO A 161 13.20 -20.66 32.02
N GLN A 162 12.81 -19.82 31.05
CA GLN A 162 13.62 -18.68 30.62
C GLN A 162 13.28 -17.46 31.47
N ALA A 163 14.34 -16.81 31.96
CA ALA A 163 14.33 -15.47 32.53
C ALA A 163 14.48 -14.42 31.42
#